data_AF-A0AA90VKV3-F1
#
_entry.id   AF-A0AA90VKV3-F1
#
_cell.length_a   1.000
_cell.length_b   1.000
_cell.length_c   1.000
_cell.angle_alpha   90.00
_cell.angle_beta   90.00
_cell.angle_gamma   90.00
#
_symmetry.space_group_name_H-M   'P 1'
#
loop_
_entity.id
_entity.type
_entity.pdbx_description
1 polymer ?
#
loop_
_entity_poly.entity_id
_entity_poly.type
_entity_poly.pdbx_seq_one_letter_code
_entity_poly.pdbx_strand_id
1 'polypeptide(L)'
;MADNTNIIVVGNVAFTDQGTWKSDYSYEEDGQTVRGYDEGDIVHTSTGVYASLEDGNTTTPSDTNTKWRRWLDKTPTIKAQSAADDANKAANLAQSAANTAQEQATAAAAQAALAETKATEADAAAKRADAKIAQMDGLAGQIATGFIAPSRMNLTYPPEISLRNKVAQRITAQLIPSYLPQSVLFQRAEGDSLVADPSGNLIVKGEGTTKFWVIPTANTPLWQEVSITIHQPRLRLSASGKLRKVGSSLRII
;
A
#
# COMPACT_ATOMS: atom_id res chain seq x y z
N MET A 1 23.52 -79.55 -81.04
CA MET A 1 23.79 -80.17 -79.73
C MET A 1 25.03 -79.52 -79.15
N ALA A 2 24.85 -78.72 -78.10
CA ALA A 2 25.89 -78.36 -77.15
C ALA A 2 25.17 -78.34 -75.78
N ASP A 3 25.53 -79.31 -74.94
CA ASP A 3 24.93 -79.57 -73.64
C ASP A 3 25.38 -78.50 -72.63
N ASN A 4 24.45 -77.67 -72.18
CA ASN A 4 24.66 -76.68 -71.12
C ASN A 4 24.39 -77.28 -69.71
N THR A 5 25.08 -78.36 -69.36
CA THR A 5 24.80 -79.15 -68.14
C THR A 5 25.58 -78.67 -66.90
N ASN A 6 25.95 -77.39 -66.81
CA ASN A 6 26.63 -76.83 -65.62
C ASN A 6 26.37 -75.33 -65.44
N ILE A 7 25.10 -74.94 -65.35
CA ILE A 7 24.72 -73.65 -64.76
C ILE A 7 24.20 -73.95 -63.37
N ILE A 8 24.94 -73.56 -62.33
CA ILE A 8 24.38 -73.45 -60.99
C ILE A 8 23.53 -72.18 -61.02
N VAL A 9 22.21 -72.34 -61.06
CA VAL A 9 21.29 -71.22 -60.83
C VAL A 9 21.43 -70.83 -59.36
N VAL A 10 22.28 -69.84 -59.09
CA VAL A 10 22.21 -69.12 -57.82
C VAL A 10 20.94 -68.29 -57.93
N GLY A 11 19.89 -68.65 -57.19
CA GLY A 11 18.59 -67.99 -57.31
C GLY A 11 18.73 -66.47 -57.27
N ASN A 12 17.93 -65.76 -58.08
CA ASN A 12 17.86 -64.30 -58.02
C ASN A 12 17.36 -63.91 -56.63
N VAL A 13 18.25 -63.47 -55.74
CA VAL A 13 17.85 -62.84 -54.49
C VAL A 13 17.66 -61.35 -54.80
N ALA A 14 16.45 -60.99 -55.22
CA ALA A 14 16.04 -59.60 -55.35
C ALA A 14 15.22 -59.23 -54.11
N PHE A 15 15.56 -58.10 -53.47
CA PHE A 15 14.74 -57.51 -52.42
C PHE A 15 14.19 -56.20 -52.96
N THR A 16 12.91 -55.91 -52.72
CA THR A 16 12.28 -54.65 -53.15
C THR A 16 11.82 -53.87 -51.92
N ASP A 17 12.26 -52.62 -51.77
CA ASP A 17 11.77 -51.76 -50.69
C ASP A 17 10.42 -51.15 -51.07
N GLN A 18 9.39 -51.53 -50.34
CA GLN A 18 8.02 -51.05 -50.51
C GLN A 18 7.70 -49.85 -49.60
N GLY A 19 8.66 -49.41 -48.79
CA GLY A 19 8.53 -48.28 -47.87
C GLY A 19 7.59 -48.60 -46.71
N THR A 20 6.77 -47.64 -46.27
CA THR A 20 5.89 -47.82 -45.12
C THR A 20 4.84 -48.90 -45.38
N TRP A 21 4.73 -49.86 -44.46
CA TRP A 21 3.72 -50.92 -44.52
C TRP A 21 2.30 -50.34 -44.61
N LYS A 22 1.46 -50.94 -45.46
CA LYS A 22 0.06 -50.59 -45.64
C LYS A 22 -0.80 -51.85 -45.48
N SER A 23 -1.93 -51.71 -44.78
CA SER A 23 -2.99 -52.73 -44.84
C SER A 23 -3.53 -52.82 -46.26
N ASP A 24 -3.83 -54.04 -46.71
CA ASP A 24 -4.47 -54.30 -48.01
C ASP A 24 -3.65 -53.80 -49.22
N TYR A 25 -2.32 -53.84 -49.12
CA TYR A 25 -1.44 -53.53 -50.23
C TYR A 25 -1.73 -54.40 -51.46
N SER A 26 -1.71 -53.80 -52.64
CA SER A 26 -1.88 -54.47 -53.92
C SER A 26 -1.17 -53.68 -55.02
N TYR A 27 -0.73 -54.36 -56.06
CA TYR A 27 -0.12 -53.76 -57.24
C TYR A 27 -0.57 -54.50 -58.51
N GLU A 28 -0.31 -53.93 -59.69
CA GLU A 28 -0.67 -54.52 -60.98
C GLU A 28 0.57 -55.11 -61.65
N GLU A 29 0.49 -56.37 -62.08
CA GLU A 29 1.53 -57.06 -62.85
C GLU A 29 0.87 -57.78 -64.03
N ASP A 30 1.38 -57.56 -65.25
CA ASP A 30 0.87 -58.16 -66.50
C ASP A 30 -0.66 -58.09 -66.69
N GLY A 31 -1.29 -57.03 -66.18
CA GLY A 31 -2.74 -56.79 -66.29
C GLY A 31 -3.60 -57.53 -65.26
N GLN A 32 -2.99 -58.07 -64.19
CA GLN A 32 -3.69 -58.66 -63.05
C GLN A 32 -3.35 -57.92 -61.75
N THR A 33 -4.37 -57.71 -60.90
CA THR A 33 -4.18 -57.18 -59.54
C THR A 33 -3.60 -58.27 -58.63
N VAL A 34 -2.35 -58.10 -58.21
CA VAL A 34 -1.70 -58.91 -57.18
C VAL A 34 -1.98 -58.28 -55.81
N ARG A 35 -2.36 -59.10 -54.84
CA ARG A 35 -2.66 -58.64 -53.46
C ARG A 35 -1.61 -59.14 -52.49
N GLY A 36 -1.13 -58.25 -51.63
CA GLY A 36 -0.11 -58.52 -50.63
C GLY A 36 1.30 -58.20 -51.11
N TYR A 37 2.24 -58.41 -50.20
CA TYR A 37 3.68 -58.24 -50.42
C TYR A 37 4.29 -59.57 -50.84
N ASP A 38 5.26 -59.55 -51.75
CA ASP A 38 5.89 -60.77 -52.25
C ASP A 38 7.11 -61.19 -51.44
N GLU A 39 7.56 -62.43 -51.61
CA GLU A 39 8.76 -62.92 -50.93
C GLU A 39 9.95 -62.01 -51.25
N GLY A 40 10.61 -61.50 -50.20
CA GLY A 40 11.73 -60.56 -50.34
C GLY A 40 11.35 -59.07 -50.34
N ASP A 41 10.05 -58.71 -50.38
CA ASP A 41 9.61 -57.33 -50.18
C ASP A 41 9.91 -56.84 -48.76
N ILE A 42 10.49 -55.65 -48.65
CA ILE A 42 10.85 -55.00 -47.39
C ILE A 42 9.84 -53.90 -47.08
N VAL A 43 9.35 -53.86 -45.84
CA VAL A 43 8.44 -52.83 -45.35
C VAL A 43 8.92 -52.21 -44.05
N HIS A 44 8.60 -50.92 -43.89
CA HIS A 44 8.91 -50.11 -42.73
C HIS A 44 7.68 -49.96 -41.86
N THR A 45 7.85 -50.21 -40.56
CA THR A 45 6.86 -49.90 -39.53
C THR A 45 7.45 -48.89 -38.55
N SER A 46 6.61 -48.44 -37.61
CA SER A 46 7.06 -47.63 -36.48
C SER A 46 8.04 -48.38 -35.57
N THR A 47 7.97 -49.72 -35.49
CA THR A 47 8.77 -50.52 -34.55
C THR A 47 9.93 -51.25 -35.20
N GLY A 48 9.96 -51.37 -36.54
CA GLY A 48 11.03 -52.11 -37.21
C GLY A 48 10.96 -52.08 -38.74
N VAL A 49 11.90 -52.79 -39.35
CA VAL A 49 11.93 -53.13 -40.78
C VAL A 49 11.79 -54.64 -40.90
N TYR A 50 10.90 -55.08 -41.79
CA TYR A 50 10.54 -56.49 -41.96
C TYR A 50 10.59 -56.86 -43.44
N ALA A 51 11.03 -58.08 -43.75
CA ALA A 51 10.93 -58.66 -45.07
C ALA A 51 9.84 -59.75 -45.10
N SER A 52 9.03 -59.79 -46.15
CA SER A 52 8.06 -60.87 -46.35
C SER A 52 8.80 -62.17 -46.71
N LEU A 53 8.29 -63.29 -46.20
CA LEU A 53 8.83 -64.64 -46.43
C LEU A 53 7.95 -65.49 -47.37
N GLU A 54 6.85 -64.93 -47.86
CA GLU A 54 5.93 -65.60 -48.78
C GLU A 54 5.30 -64.59 -49.74
N ASP A 55 4.86 -65.09 -50.89
CA ASP A 55 4.14 -64.31 -51.90
C ASP A 55 2.71 -63.96 -51.44
N GLY A 56 2.24 -62.77 -51.81
CA GLY A 56 0.89 -62.31 -51.49
C GLY A 56 0.60 -62.14 -49.98
N ASN A 57 1.61 -61.81 -49.18
CA ASN A 57 1.48 -61.63 -47.74
C ASN A 57 0.69 -60.36 -47.39
N THR A 58 -0.49 -60.51 -46.82
CA THR A 58 -1.38 -59.41 -46.40
C THR A 58 -1.39 -59.18 -44.89
N THR A 59 -0.62 -59.98 -44.14
CA THR A 59 -0.64 -59.96 -42.67
C THR A 59 0.22 -58.83 -42.11
N THR A 60 -0.10 -58.36 -40.90
CA THR A 60 0.67 -57.29 -40.25
C THR A 60 2.09 -57.76 -39.87
N PRO A 61 3.15 -57.01 -40.21
CA PRO A 61 4.52 -57.29 -39.80
C PRO A 61 4.67 -57.33 -38.29
N SER A 62 5.28 -58.40 -37.79
CA SER A 62 5.51 -58.63 -36.36
C SER A 62 6.60 -59.68 -36.16
N ASP A 63 7.35 -59.57 -35.08
CA ASP A 63 8.33 -60.58 -34.64
C ASP A 63 7.75 -61.95 -34.30
N THR A 64 6.45 -61.99 -34.01
CA THR A 64 5.73 -63.22 -33.73
C THR A 64 5.02 -63.78 -34.95
N ASN A 65 5.02 -63.05 -36.07
CA ASN A 65 4.37 -63.48 -37.30
C ASN A 65 5.40 -64.19 -38.18
N THR A 66 5.24 -65.51 -38.34
CA THR A 66 6.17 -66.37 -39.08
C THR A 66 6.27 -66.06 -40.57
N LYS A 67 5.36 -65.24 -41.10
CA LYS A 67 5.36 -64.76 -42.50
C LYS A 67 6.29 -63.56 -42.72
N TRP A 68 6.85 -63.01 -41.65
CA TRP A 68 7.75 -61.86 -41.69
C TRP A 68 9.07 -62.18 -41.01
N ARG A 69 10.17 -61.73 -41.60
CA ARG A 69 11.48 -61.73 -40.97
C ARG A 69 11.84 -60.31 -40.56
N ARG A 70 12.02 -60.07 -39.26
CA ARG A 70 12.56 -58.78 -38.79
C ARG A 70 14.01 -58.64 -39.21
N TRP A 71 14.31 -57.51 -39.83
CA TRP A 71 15.66 -57.12 -40.23
C TRP A 71 16.25 -56.07 -39.30
N LEU A 72 15.43 -55.12 -38.84
CA LEU A 72 15.86 -54.09 -37.91
C LEU A 72 14.78 -53.87 -36.85
N ASP A 73 15.18 -53.95 -35.58
CA ASP A 73 14.36 -53.52 -34.45
C ASP A 73 14.64 -52.04 -34.16
N LYS A 74 13.65 -51.17 -34.37
CA LYS A 74 13.74 -49.73 -34.06
C LYS A 74 13.31 -49.42 -32.62
N THR A 75 12.73 -50.39 -31.90
CA THR A 75 12.18 -50.15 -30.55
C THR A 75 13.23 -49.67 -29.53
N PRO A 76 14.49 -50.14 -29.52
CA PRO A 76 15.49 -49.65 -28.57
C PRO A 76 15.82 -48.17 -28.80
N THR A 77 15.97 -47.76 -30.07
CA THR A 77 16.26 -46.36 -30.43
C THR A 77 15.11 -45.42 -30.07
N ILE A 78 13.86 -45.83 -30.33
CA ILE A 78 12.67 -45.04 -29.98
C ILE A 78 12.54 -44.88 -28.46
N LYS A 79 12.77 -45.96 -27.71
CA LYS A 79 12.77 -45.92 -26.24
C LYS A 79 13.86 -44.99 -25.70
N ALA A 80 15.06 -45.06 -26.26
CA ALA A 80 16.17 -44.20 -25.88
C ALA A 80 15.87 -42.72 -26.16
N GLN A 81 15.29 -42.40 -27.33
CA GLN A 81 14.89 -41.04 -27.67
C GLN A 81 13.81 -40.51 -26.72
N SER A 82 12.78 -41.30 -26.47
CA SER A 82 11.69 -40.91 -25.56
C SER A 82 12.21 -40.65 -24.14
N ALA A 83 13.10 -41.52 -23.64
CA ALA A 83 13.73 -41.34 -22.33
C ALA A 83 14.61 -40.08 -22.26
N ALA A 84 15.33 -39.75 -23.34
CA ALA A 84 16.12 -38.52 -23.42
C ALA A 84 15.24 -37.26 -23.41
N ASP A 85 14.12 -37.29 -24.14
CA ASP A 85 13.15 -36.20 -24.18
C ASP A 85 12.50 -35.97 -22.80
N ASP A 86 12.12 -37.04 -22.12
CA ASP A 86 11.58 -36.98 -20.76
C ASP A 86 12.62 -36.45 -19.76
N ALA A 87 13.88 -36.89 -19.85
CA ALA A 87 14.95 -36.40 -19.00
C ALA A 87 15.22 -34.91 -19.22
N ASN A 88 15.22 -34.45 -20.47
CA ASN A 88 15.37 -33.02 -20.80
C ASN A 88 14.21 -32.19 -20.25
N LYS A 89 12.98 -32.69 -20.37
CA LYS A 89 11.79 -32.02 -19.80
C LYS A 89 11.90 -31.91 -18.28
N ALA A 90 12.31 -32.99 -17.61
CA ALA A 90 12.49 -33.00 -16.16
C ALA A 90 13.61 -32.03 -15.72
N ALA A 91 14.74 -31.99 -16.43
CA ALA A 91 15.84 -31.07 -16.16
C ALA A 91 15.40 -29.60 -16.30
N ASN A 92 14.64 -29.27 -17.36
CA ASN A 92 14.12 -27.93 -17.56
C ASN A 92 13.14 -27.52 -16.45
N LEU A 93 12.25 -28.41 -16.03
CA LEU A 93 11.34 -28.14 -14.91
C LEU A 93 12.10 -27.92 -13.60
N ALA A 94 13.13 -28.72 -13.33
CA ALA A 94 13.98 -28.55 -12.15
C ALA A 94 14.73 -27.21 -12.18
N GLN A 95 15.25 -26.82 -13.34
CA GLN A 95 15.92 -25.53 -13.52
C GLN A 95 14.96 -24.35 -13.31
N SER A 96 13.74 -24.43 -13.86
CA SER A 96 12.71 -23.40 -13.63
C SER A 96 12.35 -23.29 -12.15
N ALA A 97 12.16 -24.42 -11.46
CA ALA A 97 11.87 -24.43 -10.03
C ALA A 97 13.03 -23.84 -9.19
N ALA A 98 14.29 -24.15 -9.55
CA ALA A 98 15.46 -23.58 -8.90
C ALA A 98 15.55 -22.06 -9.09
N ASN A 99 15.27 -21.56 -10.30
CA ASN A 99 15.25 -20.13 -10.58
C ASN A 99 14.17 -19.41 -9.77
N THR A 100 12.95 -19.96 -9.72
CA THR A 100 11.87 -19.40 -8.89
C THR A 100 12.23 -19.39 -7.41
N ALA A 101 12.86 -20.46 -6.89
CA ALA A 101 13.30 -20.50 -5.50
C ALA A 101 14.38 -19.43 -5.20
N GLN A 102 15.29 -19.19 -6.15
CA GLN A 102 16.33 -18.15 -6.02
C GLN A 102 15.75 -16.73 -6.04
N GLU A 103 14.75 -16.47 -6.87
CA GLU A 103 14.02 -15.20 -6.90
C GLU A 103 13.28 -14.96 -5.58
N GLN A 104 12.59 -15.98 -5.06
CA GLN A 104 11.91 -15.91 -3.77
C GLN A 104 12.87 -15.67 -2.60
N ALA A 105 14.03 -16.33 -2.60
CA ALA A 105 15.06 -16.13 -1.59
C ALA A 105 15.61 -14.69 -1.61
N THR A 106 15.88 -14.16 -2.80
CA THR A 106 16.33 -12.77 -2.98
C THR A 106 15.28 -11.78 -2.48
N ALA A 107 14.01 -11.99 -2.83
CA ALA A 107 12.91 -11.16 -2.37
C ALA A 107 12.74 -11.19 -0.84
N ALA A 108 12.84 -12.39 -0.23
CA ALA A 108 12.77 -12.56 1.21
C ALA A 108 13.92 -11.83 1.94
N ALA A 109 15.14 -11.92 1.42
CA ALA A 109 16.30 -11.20 1.96
C ALA A 109 16.11 -9.68 1.89
N ALA A 110 15.58 -9.16 0.78
CA ALA A 110 15.29 -7.73 0.64
C ALA A 110 14.22 -7.26 1.64
N GLN A 111 13.16 -8.05 1.86
CA GLN A 111 12.12 -7.75 2.84
C GLN A 111 12.66 -7.77 4.28
N ALA A 112 13.54 -8.70 4.61
CA ALA A 112 14.18 -8.76 5.92
C ALA A 112 15.02 -7.49 6.21
N ALA A 113 15.81 -7.05 5.23
CA ALA A 113 16.62 -5.82 5.36
C ALA A 113 15.74 -4.56 5.53
N LEU A 114 14.62 -4.48 4.80
CA LEU A 114 13.66 -3.39 4.95
C LEU A 114 13.00 -3.40 6.35
N ALA A 115 12.68 -4.58 6.87
CA ALA A 115 12.11 -4.72 8.20
C ALA A 115 13.09 -4.26 9.30
N GLU A 116 14.37 -4.62 9.18
CA GLU A 116 15.43 -4.18 10.11
C GLU A 116 15.64 -2.66 10.09
N THR A 117 15.60 -2.06 8.91
CA THR A 117 15.67 -0.60 8.75
C THR A 117 14.50 0.08 9.46
N LYS A 118 13.27 -0.39 9.22
CA LYS A 118 12.07 0.14 9.87
C LYS A 118 12.09 -0.04 11.39
N ALA A 119 12.59 -1.16 11.89
CA ALA A 119 12.74 -1.40 13.32
C ALA A 119 13.71 -0.39 13.96
N THR A 120 14.83 -0.11 13.28
CA THR A 120 15.81 0.89 13.72
C THR A 120 15.23 2.31 13.74
N GLU A 121 14.47 2.68 12.71
CA GLU A 121 13.79 3.98 12.64
C GLU A 121 12.74 4.14 13.75
N ALA A 122 11.97 3.08 14.03
CA ALA A 122 10.99 3.07 15.10
C ALA A 122 11.63 3.22 16.49
N ASP A 123 12.74 2.52 16.75
CA ASP A 123 13.51 2.68 18.00
C ASP A 123 14.06 4.11 18.15
N ALA A 124 14.61 4.69 17.08
CA ALA A 124 15.07 6.06 17.09
C ALA A 124 13.93 7.08 17.29
N ALA A 125 12.72 6.78 16.82
CA ALA A 125 11.53 7.60 17.06
C ALA A 125 11.06 7.49 18.52
N ALA A 126 11.04 6.27 19.08
CA ALA A 126 10.69 6.03 20.48
C ALA A 126 11.63 6.78 21.43
N LYS A 127 12.96 6.68 21.24
CA LYS A 127 13.95 7.42 22.02
C LYS A 127 13.76 8.94 21.97
N ARG A 128 13.39 9.48 20.80
CA ARG A 128 13.08 10.91 20.64
C ARG A 128 11.80 11.30 21.39
N ALA A 129 10.78 10.44 21.36
CA ALA A 129 9.55 10.66 22.11
C ALA A 129 9.82 10.67 23.63
N ASP A 130 10.57 9.69 24.14
CA ASP A 130 10.94 9.61 25.56
C ASP A 130 11.73 10.85 26.01
N ALA A 131 12.71 11.29 25.20
CA ALA A 131 13.45 12.52 25.49
C ALA A 131 12.53 13.75 25.52
N LYS A 132 11.52 13.81 24.65
CA LYS A 132 10.56 14.90 24.63
C LYS A 132 9.62 14.87 25.84
N ILE A 133 9.19 13.68 26.27
CA ILE A 133 8.38 13.50 27.47
C ILE A 133 9.17 13.97 28.70
N ALA A 134 10.43 13.55 28.84
CA ALA A 134 11.28 14.01 29.95
C ALA A 134 11.46 15.54 29.98
N GLN A 135 11.59 16.19 28.81
CA GLN A 135 11.60 17.65 28.72
C GLN A 135 10.28 18.29 29.15
N MET A 136 9.15 17.68 28.78
CA MET A 136 7.82 18.16 29.15
C MET A 136 7.55 18.00 30.65
N ASP A 137 7.96 16.88 31.24
CA ASP A 137 7.86 16.64 32.70
C ASP A 137 8.72 17.64 33.48
N GLY A 138 9.93 17.92 32.99
CA GLY A 138 10.79 18.96 33.54
C GLY A 138 10.15 20.36 33.48
N LEU A 139 9.53 20.70 32.34
CA LEU A 139 8.81 21.96 32.17
C LEU A 139 7.58 22.04 33.10
N ALA A 140 6.80 20.96 33.20
CA ALA A 140 5.64 20.88 34.09
C ALA A 140 6.05 21.06 35.55
N GLY A 141 7.16 20.46 35.98
CA GLY A 141 7.74 20.66 37.32
C GLY A 141 8.15 22.13 37.57
N GLN A 142 8.73 22.81 36.58
CA GLN A 142 9.09 24.23 36.69
C GLN A 142 7.86 25.15 36.76
N ILE A 143 6.78 24.81 36.05
CA ILE A 143 5.49 25.53 36.16
C ILE A 143 4.88 25.30 37.55
N ALA A 144 4.85 24.05 38.04
CA ALA A 144 4.28 23.69 39.33
C ALA A 144 5.00 24.37 40.51
N THR A 145 6.31 24.56 40.40
CA THR A 145 7.13 25.24 41.42
C THR A 145 7.09 26.77 41.33
N GLY A 146 6.38 27.35 40.35
CA GLY A 146 6.27 28.80 40.16
C GLY A 146 7.53 29.46 39.57
N PHE A 147 8.50 28.67 39.09
CA PHE A 147 9.72 29.19 38.47
C PHE A 147 9.44 29.88 37.12
N ILE A 148 8.39 29.44 36.41
CA ILE A 148 7.92 30.08 35.17
C ILE A 148 6.64 30.85 35.45
N ALA A 149 6.78 32.16 35.65
CA ALA A 149 5.69 33.08 35.89
C ALA A 149 5.32 33.88 34.63
N PRO A 150 4.07 34.37 34.49
CA PRO A 150 3.70 35.26 33.41
C PRO A 150 4.58 36.50 33.38
N SER A 151 5.03 36.91 32.19
CA SER A 151 5.89 38.08 32.00
C SER A 151 5.11 39.32 31.56
N ARG A 152 3.95 39.15 30.93
CA ARG A 152 3.07 40.24 30.48
C ARG A 152 1.60 39.90 30.68
N MET A 153 0.79 40.92 30.88
CA MET A 153 -0.66 40.84 30.96
C MET A 153 -1.27 41.87 30.00
N ASN A 154 -2.15 41.43 29.11
CA ASN A 154 -2.96 42.31 28.29
C ASN A 154 -4.37 42.39 28.88
N LEU A 155 -4.88 43.61 29.03
CA LEU A 155 -6.24 43.85 29.54
C LEU A 155 -7.13 44.41 28.44
N THR A 156 -8.37 43.96 28.41
CA THR A 156 -9.43 44.51 27.56
C THR A 156 -10.64 44.81 28.42
N TYR A 157 -11.07 46.07 28.45
CA TYR A 157 -12.19 46.54 29.24
C TYR A 157 -12.81 47.80 28.62
N PRO A 158 -14.11 48.07 28.85
CA PRO A 158 -14.73 49.33 28.45
C PRO A 158 -14.33 50.45 29.42
N PRO A 159 -13.79 51.59 28.94
CA PRO A 159 -13.45 52.72 29.82
C PRO A 159 -14.68 53.48 30.34
N GLU A 160 -15.77 53.45 29.57
CA GLU A 160 -17.04 54.12 29.90
C GLU A 160 -18.21 53.15 29.68
N ILE A 161 -19.17 53.18 30.59
CA ILE A 161 -20.40 52.38 30.51
C ILE A 161 -21.59 53.30 30.81
N SER A 162 -22.57 53.33 29.91
CA SER A 162 -23.84 54.03 30.15
C SER A 162 -24.72 53.24 31.11
N LEU A 163 -25.37 53.92 32.06
CA LEU A 163 -26.22 53.31 33.09
C LEU A 163 -27.42 52.53 32.52
N ARG A 164 -27.86 52.86 31.28
CA ARG A 164 -28.92 52.13 30.57
C ARG A 164 -28.40 51.05 29.61
N ASN A 165 -27.10 50.81 29.56
CA ASN A 165 -26.55 49.73 28.75
C ASN A 165 -26.94 48.38 29.35
N LYS A 166 -27.67 47.56 28.59
CA LYS A 166 -28.10 46.22 29.00
C LYS A 166 -27.14 45.11 28.58
N VAL A 167 -26.10 45.43 27.81
CA VAL A 167 -25.10 44.46 27.36
C VAL A 167 -24.14 44.15 28.49
N ALA A 168 -23.98 42.88 28.82
CA ALA A 168 -23.02 42.43 29.82
C ALA A 168 -21.60 42.90 29.46
N GLN A 169 -20.96 43.59 30.39
CA GLN A 169 -19.59 44.09 30.25
C GLN A 169 -18.65 43.27 31.14
N ARG A 170 -17.39 43.16 30.76
CA ARG A 170 -16.38 42.43 31.52
C ARG A 170 -15.00 43.05 31.35
N ILE A 171 -14.14 42.79 32.33
CA ILE A 171 -12.69 42.95 32.22
C ILE A 171 -12.12 41.59 31.80
N THR A 172 -11.35 41.56 30.73
CA THR A 172 -10.68 40.34 30.26
C THR A 172 -9.18 40.52 30.40
N ALA A 173 -8.53 39.55 31.03
CA ALA A 173 -7.08 39.49 31.16
C ALA A 173 -6.51 38.33 30.35
N GLN A 174 -5.38 38.56 29.70
CA GLN A 174 -4.61 37.56 28.98
C GLN A 174 -3.16 37.60 29.45
N LEU A 175 -2.72 36.53 30.11
CA LEU A 175 -1.37 36.35 30.62
C LEU A 175 -0.49 35.70 29.56
N ILE A 176 0.72 36.22 29.40
CA ILE A 176 1.69 35.77 28.40
C ILE A 176 2.90 35.15 29.13
N PRO A 177 3.34 33.95 28.73
CA PRO A 177 2.82 33.11 27.64
C PRO A 177 1.46 32.44 27.91
N SER A 178 0.69 32.14 26.86
CA SER A 178 -0.68 31.59 26.96
C SER A 178 -0.76 30.16 27.52
N TYR A 179 0.34 29.40 27.50
CA TYR A 179 0.42 28.07 28.07
C TYR A 179 0.51 28.08 29.62
N LEU A 180 0.67 29.25 30.24
CA LEU A 180 0.64 29.41 31.69
C LEU A 180 -0.81 29.54 32.20
N PRO A 181 -1.06 29.22 33.48
CA PRO A 181 -2.36 29.47 34.12
C PRO A 181 -2.81 30.92 33.93
N GLN A 182 -4.03 31.11 33.42
CA GLN A 182 -4.62 32.41 33.09
C GLN A 182 -5.37 33.05 34.28
N SER A 183 -5.01 32.67 35.50
CA SER A 183 -5.73 33.05 36.72
C SER A 183 -5.36 34.47 37.17
N VAL A 184 -6.38 35.30 37.34
CA VAL A 184 -6.27 36.68 37.83
C VAL A 184 -7.28 36.96 38.94
N LEU A 185 -6.94 37.88 39.82
CA LEU A 185 -7.84 38.40 40.86
C LEU A 185 -8.25 39.82 40.49
N PHE A 186 -9.54 40.12 40.66
CA PHE A 186 -10.10 41.46 40.50
C PHE A 186 -10.34 42.07 41.88
N GLN A 187 -9.55 43.06 42.26
CA GLN A 187 -9.68 43.75 43.53
C GLN A 187 -10.16 45.18 43.29
N ARG A 188 -11.23 45.60 43.96
CA ARG A 188 -11.68 46.99 43.91
C ARG A 188 -10.70 47.87 44.70
N ALA A 189 -10.17 48.90 44.02
CA ALA A 189 -9.23 49.86 44.59
C ALA A 189 -9.94 51.12 45.11
N GLU A 190 -10.91 51.65 44.35
CA GLU A 190 -11.61 52.90 44.66
C GLU A 190 -13.01 52.90 44.00
N GLY A 191 -13.95 53.66 44.57
CA GLY A 191 -15.32 53.83 44.06
C GLY A 191 -16.28 52.67 44.41
N ASP A 192 -17.58 52.86 44.14
CA ASP A 192 -18.62 51.85 44.37
C ASP A 192 -19.65 51.73 43.24
N SER A 193 -19.45 52.45 42.13
CA SER A 193 -20.36 52.48 40.98
C SER A 193 -20.43 51.14 40.23
N LEU A 194 -19.39 50.29 40.38
CA LEU A 194 -19.25 48.98 39.77
C LEU A 194 -18.75 47.93 40.76
N VAL A 195 -19.14 46.68 40.52
CA VAL A 195 -18.58 45.50 41.17
C VAL A 195 -18.13 44.52 40.08
N ALA A 196 -16.94 43.95 40.23
CA ALA A 196 -16.46 42.84 39.41
C ALA A 196 -16.67 41.52 40.17
N ASP A 197 -17.23 40.51 39.51
CA ASP A 197 -17.25 39.15 40.06
C ASP A 197 -15.87 38.47 39.91
N PRO A 198 -15.63 37.29 40.53
CA PRO A 198 -14.36 36.57 40.38
C PRO A 198 -14.00 36.17 38.95
N SER A 199 -14.96 36.18 38.02
CA SER A 199 -14.75 35.89 36.59
C SER A 199 -14.47 37.16 35.75
N GLY A 200 -14.48 38.34 36.37
CA GLY A 200 -14.27 39.62 35.72
C GLY A 200 -15.52 40.24 35.09
N ASN A 201 -16.72 39.68 35.32
CA ASN A 201 -17.96 40.29 34.84
C ASN A 201 -18.33 41.50 35.69
N LEU A 202 -18.81 42.55 35.03
CA LEU A 202 -19.12 43.83 35.66
C LEU A 202 -20.61 43.95 35.98
N ILE A 203 -20.91 44.31 37.22
CA ILE A 203 -22.25 44.57 37.75
C ILE A 203 -22.34 46.06 38.11
N VAL A 204 -23.22 46.79 37.42
CA VAL A 204 -23.46 48.21 37.66
C VAL A 204 -24.28 48.41 38.93
N LYS A 205 -23.83 49.33 39.80
CA LYS A 205 -24.52 49.71 41.06
C LYS A 205 -25.03 51.14 41.05
N GLY A 206 -24.32 52.04 40.38
CA GLY A 206 -24.67 53.46 40.35
C GLY A 206 -23.80 54.24 39.37
N GLU A 207 -23.95 55.56 39.37
CA GLU A 207 -23.10 56.47 38.58
C GLU A 207 -21.76 56.73 39.29
N GLY A 208 -20.71 57.03 38.52
CA GLY A 208 -19.39 57.36 39.06
C GLY A 208 -18.27 56.47 38.52
N THR A 209 -17.05 56.74 38.95
CA THR A 209 -15.86 56.00 38.52
C THR A 209 -15.44 54.98 39.56
N THR A 210 -15.22 53.74 39.14
CA THR A 210 -14.65 52.67 39.98
C THR A 210 -13.33 52.22 39.38
N LYS A 211 -12.33 52.02 40.25
CA LYS A 211 -11.02 51.47 39.88
C LYS A 211 -10.88 50.04 40.38
N PHE A 212 -10.30 49.19 39.55
CA PHE A 212 -9.95 47.82 39.90
C PHE A 212 -8.47 47.58 39.67
N TRP A 213 -7.83 46.83 40.56
CA TRP A 213 -6.56 46.17 40.29
C TRP A 213 -6.85 44.78 39.73
N VAL A 214 -6.22 44.46 38.60
CA VAL A 214 -6.21 43.12 38.03
C VAL A 214 -4.85 42.50 38.36
N ILE A 215 -4.83 41.43 39.13
CA ILE A 215 -3.62 40.88 39.75
C ILE A 215 -3.43 39.43 39.30
N PRO A 216 -2.35 39.10 38.56
CA PRO A 216 -2.04 37.71 38.21
C PRO A 216 -1.66 36.90 39.45
N THR A 217 -2.23 35.70 39.60
CA THR A 217 -1.96 34.87 40.79
C THR A 217 -0.54 34.31 40.83
N ALA A 218 0.08 34.14 39.66
CA ALA A 218 1.43 33.59 39.52
C ALA A 218 2.53 34.66 39.43
N ASN A 219 2.19 35.95 39.33
CA ASN A 219 3.14 37.07 39.32
C ASN A 219 2.45 38.35 39.79
N THR A 220 2.29 38.51 41.11
CA THR A 220 1.53 39.64 41.66
C THR A 220 2.12 41.01 41.31
N PRO A 221 3.45 41.22 41.18
CA PRO A 221 4.01 42.49 40.68
C PRO A 221 3.55 42.93 39.29
N LEU A 222 2.99 42.04 38.46
CA LEU A 222 2.51 42.35 37.11
C LEU A 222 1.09 42.96 37.10
N TRP A 223 0.58 43.37 38.26
CA TRP A 223 -0.75 43.96 38.39
C TRP A 223 -0.91 45.21 37.51
N GLN A 224 -2.15 45.46 37.08
CA GLN A 224 -2.52 46.67 36.34
C GLN A 224 -3.80 47.26 36.92
N GLU A 225 -3.87 48.59 36.93
CA GLU A 225 -5.07 49.33 37.30
C GLU A 225 -5.96 49.56 36.08
N VAL A 226 -7.26 49.34 36.25
CA VAL A 226 -8.29 49.70 35.28
C VAL A 226 -9.25 50.69 35.93
N SER A 227 -9.63 51.72 35.18
CA SER A 227 -10.58 52.73 35.61
C SER A 227 -11.77 52.71 34.67
N ILE A 228 -12.97 52.57 35.24
CA ILE A 228 -14.22 52.48 34.47
C ILE A 228 -15.20 53.49 35.03
N THR A 229 -15.74 54.33 34.15
CA THR A 229 -16.70 55.36 34.52
C THR A 229 -18.10 54.98 34.07
N ILE A 230 -19.03 54.92 35.03
CA ILE A 230 -20.46 54.85 34.77
C ILE A 230 -21.00 56.27 34.63
N HIS A 231 -21.75 56.52 33.57
CA HIS A 231 -22.39 57.82 33.34
C HIS A 231 -23.86 57.66 32.95
N GLN A 232 -24.64 58.73 33.14
CA GLN A 232 -25.99 58.78 32.57
C GLN A 232 -25.96 58.69 31.02
N PRO A 233 -26.99 58.10 30.40
CA PRO A 233 -27.09 58.05 28.95
C PRO A 233 -27.05 59.46 28.35
N ARG A 234 -26.20 59.67 27.35
CA ARG A 234 -26.03 61.01 26.76
C ARG A 234 -26.92 61.15 25.54
N LEU A 235 -27.47 62.34 25.35
CA LEU A 235 -28.22 62.67 24.15
C LEU A 235 -27.29 63.38 23.16
N ARG A 236 -27.28 62.90 21.91
CA ARG A 236 -26.45 63.51 20.87
C ARG A 236 -27.15 64.74 20.30
N LEU A 237 -26.46 65.88 20.33
CA LEU A 237 -26.86 67.07 19.59
C LEU A 237 -26.42 66.98 18.12
N SER A 238 -27.21 67.60 17.25
CA SER A 238 -26.87 67.88 15.86
C SER A 238 -25.86 69.04 15.79
N ALA A 239 -25.23 69.25 14.63
CA ALA A 239 -24.27 70.33 14.43
C ALA A 239 -24.84 71.73 14.73
N SER A 240 -26.17 71.88 14.68
CA SER A 240 -26.89 73.12 15.02
C SER A 240 -27.30 73.23 16.49
N GLY A 241 -26.82 72.35 17.37
CA GLY A 241 -27.12 72.36 18.80
C GLY A 241 -28.51 71.81 19.18
N LYS A 242 -29.30 71.35 18.20
CA LYS A 242 -30.62 70.71 18.45
C LYS A 242 -30.49 69.21 18.70
N LEU A 243 -31.37 68.61 19.50
CA LEU A 243 -31.42 67.15 19.69
C LEU A 243 -31.60 66.43 18.35
N ARG A 244 -30.74 65.43 18.10
CA ARG A 244 -30.77 64.66 16.85
C ARG A 244 -31.80 63.55 16.93
N LYS A 245 -32.80 63.60 16.03
CA LYS A 245 -33.74 62.50 15.79
C LYS A 245 -33.18 61.50 14.78
N VAL A 246 -33.56 60.25 14.90
CA VAL A 246 -33.39 59.17 13.92
C VAL A 246 -34.79 58.63 13.63
N GLY A 247 -35.35 59.02 12.48
CA GLY A 247 -36.77 58.80 12.20
C GLY A 247 -37.66 59.56 13.19
N SER A 248 -38.63 58.86 13.79
CA SER A 248 -39.54 59.37 14.82
C SER A 248 -38.94 59.34 16.25
N SER A 249 -37.76 58.73 16.43
CA SER A 249 -37.15 58.51 17.75
C SER A 249 -35.94 59.41 17.99
N LEU A 250 -35.59 59.64 19.26
CA LEU A 250 -34.35 60.32 19.66
C LEU A 250 -33.20 59.31 19.73
N ARG A 251 -31.99 59.73 19.32
CA ARG A 251 -30.79 58.89 19.46
C ARG A 251 -30.10 59.15 20.80
N ILE A 252 -30.01 58.10 21.61
CA ILE A 252 -29.22 58.04 22.84
C ILE A 252 -27.87 57.40 22.50
N ILE A 253 -26.78 57.93 23.07
CA ILE A 253 -25.42 57.39 22.96
C ILE A 253 -24.86 57.06 24.35
#